data_AF-A0A157SW09-F1
#
_entry.id   AF-A0A157SW09-F1
#
_cell.length_a   1.000
_cell.length_b   1.000
_cell.length_c   1.000
_cell.angle_alpha   90.00
_cell.angle_beta   90.00
_cell.angle_gamma   90.00
#
_symmetry.space_group_name_H-M   'P 1'
#
loop_
_entity.id
_entity.type
_entity.pdbx_description
1 polymer ?
#
loop_
_entity_poly.entity_id
_entity_poly.type
_entity_poly.pdbx_seq_one_letter_code
_entity_poly.pdbx_strand_id
1 'polypeptide(L)'
;MVLDFPANTVAQRAWARGLIDRAGVPHRLHFLDVPDAVCKGRLRDRNARGEHPFNTSDEQFDLISSHFAAPQDSEGFDVVRHP
;
A
#
# COMPACT_ATOMS: atom_id res chain seq x y z
N MET A 1 -4.73 -1.00 16.75
CA MET A 1 -3.75 -1.86 16.03
C MET A 1 -3.44 -1.18 14.71
N VAL A 2 -2.20 -1.28 14.23
CA VAL A 2 -1.81 -0.84 12.88
C VAL A 2 -1.26 -2.06 12.15
N LEU A 3 -1.74 -2.28 10.93
CA LEU A 3 -1.32 -3.38 10.06
C LEU A 3 -0.54 -2.78 8.89
N ASP A 4 0.79 -2.88 8.93
CA ASP A 4 1.66 -2.49 7.83
C ASP A 4 1.79 -3.65 6.84
N PHE A 5 0.72 -3.86 6.07
CA PHE A 5 0.63 -4.87 5.01
C PHE A 5 0.28 -4.18 3.68
N PRO A 6 0.71 -4.72 2.52
CA PRO A 6 0.61 -4.02 1.24
C PRO A 6 -0.80 -3.54 0.88
N ALA A 7 -1.84 -4.32 1.20
CA ALA A 7 -3.24 -4.03 0.87
C ALA A 7 -3.43 -3.53 -0.57
N ASN A 8 -2.58 -4.00 -1.49
CA ASN A 8 -2.40 -3.44 -2.83
C ASN A 8 -3.41 -4.00 -3.82
N THR A 9 -4.03 -5.14 -3.52
CA THR A 9 -5.09 -5.73 -4.34
C THR A 9 -6.46 -5.64 -3.66
N VAL A 10 -7.53 -5.59 -4.47
CA VAL A 10 -8.93 -5.64 -3.99
C VAL A 10 -9.16 -6.90 -3.15
N ALA A 11 -8.59 -8.05 -3.53
CA ALA A 11 -8.74 -9.29 -2.78
C ALA A 11 -8.15 -9.22 -1.36
N GLN A 12 -6.96 -8.61 -1.20
CA GLN A 12 -6.36 -8.41 0.11
C GLN A 12 -7.21 -7.48 0.98
N ARG A 13 -7.74 -6.40 0.40
CA ARG A 13 -8.63 -5.48 1.11
C ARG A 13 -9.96 -6.13 1.48
N ALA A 14 -10.55 -6.95 0.61
CA ALA A 14 -11.74 -7.72 0.93
C ALA A 14 -11.53 -8.68 2.12
N TRP A 15 -10.36 -9.33 2.20
CA TRP A 15 -10.00 -10.13 3.37
C TRP A 15 -9.91 -9.28 4.65
N ALA A 16 -9.24 -8.13 4.59
CA ALA A 16 -9.11 -7.21 5.72
C ALA A 16 -10.48 -6.67 6.17
N ARG A 17 -11.34 -6.31 5.21
CA ARG A 17 -12.74 -5.89 5.43
C ARG A 17 -13.50 -6.93 6.25
N GLY A 18 -13.42 -8.20 5.86
CA GLY A 18 -14.07 -9.29 6.58
C GLY A 18 -13.55 -9.49 8.02
N LEU A 19 -12.28 -9.17 8.31
CA LEU A 19 -11.78 -9.17 9.68
C LEU A 19 -12.39 -8.03 10.51
N ILE A 20 -12.43 -6.83 9.94
CA ILE A 20 -13.00 -5.66 10.61
C ILE A 20 -14.49 -5.86 10.89
N ASP A 21 -15.24 -6.42 9.93
CA ASP A 21 -16.68 -6.68 10.09
C ASP A 21 -16.97 -7.64 11.24
N ARG A 22 -16.16 -8.70 11.37
CA ARG A 22 -16.28 -9.65 12.48
C ARG A 22 -15.89 -9.03 13.83
N ALA A 23 -14.90 -8.13 13.82
CA ALA A 23 -14.47 -7.45 15.02
C ALA A 23 -15.45 -6.35 15.48
N GLY A 24 -16.23 -5.78 14.55
CA GLY A 24 -17.21 -4.74 14.86
C GLY A 24 -16.59 -3.42 15.34
N VAL A 25 -15.32 -3.16 14.99
CA VAL A 25 -14.57 -2.00 15.46
C VAL A 25 -14.42 -0.94 14.36
N PRO A 26 -14.29 0.35 14.73
CA PRO A 26 -13.87 1.38 13.80
C PRO A 26 -12.53 1.05 13.15
N HIS A 27 -12.35 1.47 11.89
CA HIS A 27 -11.17 1.20 11.09
C HIS A 27 -10.88 2.40 10.18
N ARG A 28 -9.64 2.51 9.70
CA ARG A 28 -9.25 3.46 8.66
C ARG A 28 -8.31 2.80 7.68
N LEU A 29 -8.47 3.10 6.39
CA LEU A 29 -7.52 2.70 5.34
C LEU A 29 -6.71 3.93 4.93
N HIS A 30 -5.41 3.90 5.19
CA HIS A 30 -4.50 4.97 4.78
C HIS A 30 -4.02 4.71 3.35
N PHE A 31 -4.46 5.56 2.42
CA PHE A 31 -4.06 5.50 1.02
C PHE A 31 -3.01 6.57 0.73
N LEU A 32 -1.82 6.14 0.33
CA LEU A 32 -0.75 7.02 -0.13
C LEU A 32 -0.93 7.27 -1.63
N ASP A 33 -1.42 8.44 -2.01
CA ASP A 33 -1.69 8.83 -3.39
C ASP A 33 -0.46 9.52 -3.98
N VAL A 34 0.65 8.79 -4.01
CA VAL A 34 1.98 9.29 -4.37
C VAL A 34 2.34 8.80 -5.78
N PRO A 35 2.76 9.69 -6.70
CA PRO A 35 3.15 9.28 -8.05
C PRO A 35 4.32 8.31 -8.05
N ASP A 36 4.28 7.31 -8.96
CA ASP A 36 5.34 6.31 -9.11
C ASP A 36 6.73 6.93 -9.29
N ALA A 37 6.84 8.06 -10.00
CA ALA A 37 8.11 8.77 -10.18
C ALA A 37 8.73 9.21 -8.85
N VAL A 38 7.89 9.65 -7.90
CA VAL A 38 8.33 10.03 -6.55
C VAL A 38 8.73 8.80 -5.75
N CYS A 39 7.94 7.72 -5.83
CA CYS A 39 8.24 6.45 -5.18
C CYS A 39 9.57 5.86 -5.65
N LYS A 40 9.82 5.82 -6.97
CA LYS A 40 11.09 5.38 -7.56
C LYS A 40 12.26 6.27 -7.15
N GLY A 41 12.07 7.59 -7.09
CA GLY A 41 13.09 8.50 -6.57
C GLY A 41 13.51 8.14 -5.14
N ARG A 42 12.53 7.99 -4.24
CA ARG A 42 12.77 7.58 -2.85
C ARG A 42 13.40 6.19 -2.74
N LEU A 43 13.00 5.25 -3.61
CA LEU A 43 13.58 3.90 -3.65
C LEU A 43 15.08 3.94 -4.00
N ARG A 44 15.45 4.68 -5.04
CA ARG A 44 16.86 4.84 -5.46
C ARG A 44 17.70 5.47 -4.37
N ASP A 45 17.19 6.53 -3.73
CA ASP A 45 17.86 7.16 -2.58
C ASP A 45 18.08 6.17 -1.44
N ARG A 46 17.09 5.33 -1.14
CA ARG A 46 17.18 4.34 -0.07
C ARG A 46 18.17 3.23 -0.40
N ASN A 47 18.17 2.72 -1.63
CA ASN A 47 19.15 1.75 -2.11
C ASN A 47 20.58 2.32 -2.03
N ALA A 48 20.76 3.59 -2.40
CA ALA A 48 22.07 4.25 -2.37
C ALA A 48 22.62 4.43 -0.94
N ARG A 49 21.76 4.58 0.07
CA ARG A 49 22.17 4.69 1.48
C ARG A 49 22.68 3.38 2.06
N GLY A 50 22.25 2.22 1.53
CA GLY A 50 22.71 0.91 2.00
C GLY A 50 22.31 0.57 3.45
N GLU A 51 21.35 1.30 4.04
CA GLU A 51 20.89 1.10 5.42
C GLU A 51 20.07 -0.19 5.60
N HIS A 52 19.70 -0.87 4.51
CA HIS A 52 18.94 -2.11 4.52
C HIS A 52 19.47 -3.12 3.48
N PRO A 53 19.26 -4.43 3.69
CA PRO A 53 19.79 -5.47 2.79
C PRO A 53 19.04 -5.58 1.45
N PHE A 54 17.92 -4.88 1.30
CA PHE A 54 17.10 -4.93 0.08
C PHE A 54 17.65 -3.96 -0.97
N ASN A 55 17.61 -4.34 -2.24
CA ASN A 55 17.96 -3.47 -3.36
C ASN A 55 16.96 -3.70 -4.48
N THR A 56 15.76 -3.15 -4.33
CA THR A 56 14.70 -3.30 -5.33
C THR A 56 15.03 -2.44 -6.55
N SER A 57 15.06 -3.05 -7.74
CA SER A 57 15.23 -2.31 -9.00
C SER A 57 13.95 -1.62 -9.43
N ASP A 58 14.05 -0.66 -10.36
CA ASP A 58 12.87 -0.03 -10.95
C ASP A 58 11.97 -1.04 -11.68
N GLU A 59 12.55 -2.04 -12.35
CA GLU A 59 11.80 -3.11 -13.01
C GLU A 59 11.02 -3.98 -12.01
N GLN A 60 11.63 -4.29 -10.86
CA GLN A 60 10.95 -5.00 -9.79
C GLN A 60 9.85 -4.14 -9.16
N PHE A 61 10.09 -2.84 -8.99
CA PHE A 61 9.06 -1.92 -8.54
C PHE A 61 7.86 -1.93 -9.50
N ASP A 62 8.11 -1.82 -10.81
CA ASP A 62 7.06 -1.82 -11.84
C ASP A 62 6.27 -3.14 -11.88
N LEU A 63 6.95 -4.27 -11.72
CA LEU A 63 6.28 -5.57 -11.60
C LEU A 63 5.36 -5.61 -10.37
N ILE A 64 5.84 -5.14 -9.22
CA ILE A 64 5.07 -5.14 -7.97
C ILE A 64 3.88 -4.16 -8.07
N SER A 65 4.10 -2.96 -8.59
CA SER A 65 3.07 -1.93 -8.72
C SER A 65 2.03 -2.28 -9.79
N SER A 66 2.34 -3.13 -10.76
CA SER A 66 1.36 -3.61 -11.75
C SER A 66 0.16 -4.34 -11.14
N HIS A 67 0.30 -4.88 -9.92
CA HIS A 67 -0.78 -5.52 -9.19
C HIS A 67 -1.61 -4.55 -8.35
N PHE A 68 -1.18 -3.29 -8.22
CA PHE A 68 -1.84 -2.30 -7.39
C PHE A 68 -3.17 -1.87 -8.01
N ALA A 69 -4.21 -1.85 -7.18
CA ALA A 69 -5.49 -1.23 -7.49
C ALA A 69 -5.84 -0.24 -6.38
N ALA A 70 -6.08 1.02 -6.73
CA ALA A 70 -6.49 2.05 -5.77
C ALA A 70 -7.79 1.65 -5.06
N PRO A 71 -7.98 2.04 -3.78
CA PRO A 71 -9.21 1.75 -3.06
C PRO A 71 -10.41 2.43 -3.71
N GLN A 72 -11.52 1.69 -3.80
CA GLN A 72 -12.79 2.18 -4.34
C GLN A 72 -13.82 2.35 -3.22
N ASP A 73 -14.76 3.28 -3.39
CA ASP A 73 -15.82 3.54 -2.40
C ASP A 73 -16.69 2.30 -2.14
N SER A 74 -16.86 1.44 -3.15
CA SER A 74 -17.59 0.17 -3.04
C SER A 74 -16.96 -0.84 -2.08
N GLU A 75 -15.70 -0.66 -1.70
CA GLU A 75 -15.01 -1.52 -0.73
C GLU A 75 -15.37 -1.19 0.72
N GLY A 76 -16.07 -0.07 0.97
CA GLY A 76 -16.63 0.26 2.28
C GLY A 76 -15.60 0.55 3.36
N PHE A 77 -14.45 1.13 2.98
CA PHE A 77 -13.44 1.60 3.93
C PHE A 77 -13.63 3.08 4.27
N ASP A 78 -13.31 3.46 5.51
CA ASP A 78 -13.08 4.86 5.88
C ASP A 78 -11.66 5.26 5.42
N VAL A 79 -11.56 5.85 4.23
CA VAL A 79 -10.26 6.11 3.55
C VAL A 79 -9.70 7.47 3.94
N VAL A 80 -8.44 7.47 4.42
CA VAL A 80 -7.64 8.69 4.62
C VAL A 80 -6.59 8.76 3.52
N ARG A 81 -6.66 9.80 2.69
CA ARG A 81 -5.72 10.02 1.59
C ARG A 81 -4.56 10.91 2.03
N HIS A 82 -3.34 10.54 1.65
CA HIS A 82 -2.12 11.29 1.91
C HIS A 82 -1.38 11.61 0.59
N PRO A 83 -0.89 12.84 0.40
CA PRO A 83 -0.07 13.23 -0.74
C PRO A 83 1.41 12.82 -0.61
#